data_AF-A0A8K0ABR9-F1
#
_entry.id   AF-A0A8K0ABR9-F1
#
_cell.length_a   1.000
_cell.length_b   1.000
_cell.length_c   1.000
_cell.angle_alpha   90.00
_cell.angle_beta   90.00
_cell.angle_gamma   90.00
#
_symmetry.space_group_name_H-M   'P 1'
#
loop_
_entity.id
_entity.type
_entity.pdbx_description
1 polymer ?
#
loop_
_entity_poly.entity_id
_entity_poly.type
_entity_poly.pdbx_seq_one_letter_code
_entity_poly.pdbx_strand_id
1 'polypeptide(L)'
;MICAVRSFALTNATAKCVLPVINSARQVLCGFREPSLGNRTTFSRQGSTMSAEGGGAEAKLAAIPDVEIDPDGKFKYILIRCHGPGDVSKDIVRGFAWAEYHDHIYGKVKPVLEELQIKSEVLGGGKITHESAEKKIHVYGKSTGFGQADHSITVEKLKKQFPDYSSITFNNEGY
;
A
#
# COMPACT_ATOMS: atom_id res chain seq x y z
N MET A 1 -0.95 48.20 43.84
CA MET A 1 -2.34 47.78 44.07
C MET A 1 -2.64 46.57 43.20
N ILE A 2 -2.71 45.40 43.85
CA ILE A 2 -3.59 44.25 43.59
C ILE A 2 -4.04 43.98 42.14
N CYS A 3 -3.55 42.88 41.55
CA CYS A 3 -4.44 41.97 40.81
C CYS A 3 -3.77 40.59 40.68
N ALA A 4 -3.93 39.77 41.72
CA ALA A 4 -3.60 38.35 41.68
C ALA A 4 -4.84 37.59 41.20
N VAL A 5 -4.78 37.03 39.99
CA VAL A 5 -5.80 36.10 39.50
C VAL A 5 -5.35 34.68 39.85
N ARG A 6 -5.94 34.15 40.92
CA ARG A 6 -6.02 32.71 41.21
C ARG A 6 -7.16 32.13 40.39
N SER A 7 -6.90 31.04 39.67
CA SER A 7 -7.89 30.00 39.36
C SER A 7 -7.16 28.71 39.02
N PHE A 8 -7.28 27.71 39.90
CA PHE A 8 -8.12 26.51 39.73
C PHE A 8 -7.33 25.40 39.00
N ALA A 9 -6.58 24.58 39.72
CA ALA A 9 -7.04 23.30 40.28
C ALA A 9 -7.46 22.30 39.19
N LEU A 10 -6.70 21.22 39.00
CA LEU A 10 -7.17 19.90 39.41
C LEU A 10 -6.05 18.83 39.29
N THR A 11 -6.04 18.02 40.33
CA THR A 11 -5.43 16.72 40.58
C THR A 11 -5.49 15.71 39.42
N ASN A 12 -4.40 14.93 39.24
CA ASN A 12 -4.42 13.46 39.20
C ASN A 12 -2.97 12.92 39.10
N ALA A 13 -2.43 12.34 40.17
CA ALA A 13 -2.55 10.92 40.53
C ALA A 13 -1.72 10.01 39.60
N THR A 14 -0.41 9.93 39.86
CA THR A 14 0.49 8.91 39.32
C THR A 14 0.29 7.61 40.10
N ALA A 15 -0.52 6.69 39.58
CA ALA A 15 -0.63 5.34 40.10
C ALA A 15 0.37 4.41 39.39
N LYS A 16 1.34 3.92 40.17
CA LYS A 16 2.25 2.82 39.85
C LYS A 16 1.56 1.50 40.21
N CYS A 17 1.48 0.55 39.29
CA CYS A 17 1.34 -0.90 39.54
C CYS A 17 2.00 -1.59 38.32
N VAL A 18 3.26 -2.02 38.34
CA VAL A 18 3.82 -3.23 38.97
C VAL A 18 2.99 -4.51 38.73
N LEU A 19 3.59 -5.37 37.90
CA LEU A 19 3.35 -6.79 37.60
C LEU A 19 3.00 -7.65 38.84
N PRO A 20 2.35 -8.83 38.67
CA PRO A 20 3.13 -10.07 38.51
C PRO A 20 2.52 -11.18 37.62
N VAL A 21 3.41 -11.86 36.87
CA VAL A 21 3.66 -13.33 36.88
C VAL A 21 2.45 -14.30 36.89
N ILE A 22 2.32 -15.16 35.87
CA ILE A 22 2.57 -16.63 35.96
C ILE A 22 2.35 -17.38 34.62
N ASN A 23 3.30 -18.28 34.36
CA ASN A 23 3.24 -19.46 33.49
C ASN A 23 1.90 -20.23 33.53
N SER A 24 1.49 -20.82 32.40
CA SER A 24 1.18 -22.25 32.38
C SER A 24 1.10 -22.80 30.96
N ALA A 25 2.05 -23.67 30.64
CA ALA A 25 1.89 -24.68 29.62
C ALA A 25 0.70 -25.59 29.96
N ARG A 26 -0.06 -26.02 28.95
CA ARG A 26 -0.63 -27.38 28.93
C ARG A 26 -1.09 -27.78 27.53
N GLN A 27 -0.43 -28.84 27.04
CA GLN A 27 -0.92 -29.72 25.99
C GLN A 27 -2.30 -30.27 26.34
N VAL A 28 -3.16 -30.39 25.34
CA VAL A 28 -4.19 -31.44 25.30
C VAL A 28 -4.19 -32.05 23.89
N LEU A 29 -3.77 -33.31 23.84
CA LEU A 29 -4.03 -34.27 22.77
C LEU A 29 -5.55 -34.56 22.69
N CYS A 30 -6.08 -34.63 21.47
CA CYS A 30 -7.13 -35.54 21.00
C CYS A 30 -7.31 -35.19 19.51
N GLY A 31 -6.88 -35.98 18.53
CA GLY A 31 -7.28 -37.37 18.30
C GLY A 31 -8.27 -37.39 17.14
N PHE A 32 -7.78 -37.39 15.89
CA PHE A 32 -8.63 -37.70 14.73
C PHE A 32 -7.86 -38.34 13.58
N ARG A 33 -7.82 -39.67 13.66
CA ARG A 33 -8.15 -40.65 12.60
C ARG A 33 -7.47 -40.49 11.24
N GLU A 34 -6.58 -41.45 10.96
CA GLU A 34 -6.14 -41.84 9.61
C GLU A 34 -7.32 -42.27 8.72
N PRO A 35 -7.22 -42.03 7.40
CA PRO A 35 -7.47 -43.14 6.50
C PRO A 35 -6.35 -43.37 5.47
N SER A 36 -6.27 -44.65 5.14
CA SER A 36 -5.31 -45.41 4.36
C SER A 36 -5.30 -45.17 2.84
N LEU A 37 -4.10 -45.32 2.28
CA LEU A 37 -3.73 -45.95 1.00
C LEU A 37 -4.52 -45.71 -0.30
N GLY A 38 -3.72 -45.40 -1.32
CA GLY A 38 -3.93 -45.80 -2.72
C GLY A 38 -4.48 -44.66 -3.57
N ASN A 39 -3.90 -44.29 -4.70
CA ASN A 39 -3.09 -45.05 -5.63
C ASN A 39 -2.37 -44.10 -6.62
N ARG A 40 -1.43 -44.72 -7.32
CA ARG A 40 -0.40 -44.17 -8.16
C ARG A 40 -0.92 -44.06 -9.59
N THR A 41 -0.88 -42.88 -10.19
CA THR A 41 -0.90 -42.77 -11.65
C THR A 41 0.01 -41.62 -12.09
N THR A 42 1.14 -42.04 -12.62
CA THR A 42 2.01 -41.37 -13.60
C THR A 42 1.51 -40.03 -14.14
N PHE A 43 2.20 -38.93 -13.80
CA PHE A 43 2.33 -37.81 -14.71
C PHE A 43 3.78 -37.69 -15.17
N SER A 44 3.97 -38.09 -16.41
CA SER A 44 5.23 -38.13 -17.13
C SER A 44 5.80 -36.73 -17.33
N ARG A 45 7.09 -36.63 -17.01
CA ARG A 45 8.18 -36.14 -17.86
C ARG A 45 7.92 -34.94 -18.79
N GLN A 46 8.88 -34.01 -18.67
CA GLN A 46 9.40 -33.08 -19.68
C GLN A 46 8.58 -31.79 -19.87
N GLY A 47 9.17 -30.61 -19.80
CA GLY A 47 10.57 -30.24 -19.62
C GLY A 47 10.72 -28.73 -19.51
N SER A 48 11.91 -28.31 -19.09
CA SER A 48 12.63 -27.16 -19.65
C SER A 48 11.83 -25.85 -19.74
N THR A 49 11.99 -24.90 -18.83
CA THR A 49 13.23 -24.15 -18.66
C THR A 49 13.43 -23.69 -17.22
N MET A 50 14.61 -23.99 -16.69
CA MET A 50 15.18 -23.22 -15.60
C MET A 50 15.56 -21.85 -16.19
N SER A 51 14.72 -20.84 -16.01
CA SER A 51 15.14 -19.44 -16.19
C SER A 51 15.61 -18.92 -14.84
N ALA A 52 16.78 -19.40 -14.44
CA ALA A 52 17.50 -18.92 -13.28
C ALA A 52 18.29 -17.65 -13.64
N GLU A 53 17.61 -16.53 -13.91
CA GLU A 53 18.19 -15.16 -13.81
C GLU A 53 17.13 -14.07 -13.47
N GLY A 54 15.96 -14.45 -12.93
CA GLY A 54 14.86 -13.52 -12.61
C GLY A 54 14.61 -13.21 -11.13
N GLY A 55 15.25 -13.94 -10.20
CA GLY A 55 14.88 -13.92 -8.78
C GLY A 55 15.19 -12.60 -8.05
N GLY A 56 16.19 -11.84 -8.54
CA GLY A 56 16.54 -10.56 -7.94
C GLY A 56 15.51 -9.47 -8.23
N ALA A 57 15.08 -9.34 -9.49
CA ALA A 57 14.25 -8.20 -9.88
C ALA A 57 12.75 -8.37 -9.52
N GLU A 58 12.25 -9.60 -9.41
CA GLU A 58 10.92 -9.83 -8.81
C GLU A 58 10.92 -9.47 -7.31
N ALA A 59 11.99 -9.81 -6.58
CA ALA A 59 12.16 -9.38 -5.19
C ALA A 59 12.26 -7.85 -5.05
N LYS A 60 12.92 -7.17 -6.00
CA LYS A 60 12.95 -5.70 -6.06
C LYS A 60 11.56 -5.09 -6.32
N LEU A 61 10.76 -5.68 -7.21
CA LEU A 61 9.37 -5.27 -7.44
C LEU A 61 8.49 -5.49 -6.21
N ALA A 62 8.73 -6.56 -5.46
CA ALA A 62 8.04 -6.84 -4.21
C ALA A 62 8.44 -5.85 -3.10
N ALA A 63 9.68 -5.37 -3.10
CA ALA A 63 10.16 -4.36 -2.14
C ALA A 63 9.52 -2.97 -2.34
N ILE A 64 9.06 -2.65 -3.55
CA ILE A 64 8.41 -1.36 -3.84
C ILE A 64 6.96 -1.39 -3.34
N PRO A 65 6.53 -0.44 -2.49
CA PRO A 65 5.15 -0.40 -2.01
C PRO A 65 4.19 -0.12 -3.16
N ASP A 66 3.06 -0.82 -3.21
CA ASP A 66 2.05 -0.66 -4.25
C ASP A 66 1.39 0.73 -4.25
N VAL A 67 1.20 1.31 -3.06
CA VAL A 67 0.54 2.60 -2.86
C VAL A 67 1.34 3.41 -1.86
N GLU A 68 1.65 4.65 -2.21
CA GLU A 68 2.24 5.62 -1.30
C GLU A 68 1.53 6.95 -1.52
N ILE A 69 0.72 7.33 -0.53
CA ILE A 69 -0.07 8.56 -0.55
C ILE A 69 0.04 9.31 0.76
N ASP A 70 -0.17 10.63 0.71
CA ASP A 70 -0.26 11.47 1.91
C ASP A 70 -1.50 11.08 2.75
N PRO A 71 -1.42 11.07 4.10
CA PRO A 71 -2.52 10.64 4.97
C PRO A 71 -3.73 11.59 4.96
N ASP A 72 -3.57 12.84 4.55
CA ASP A 72 -4.68 13.80 4.50
C ASP A 72 -4.49 14.87 3.42
N GLY A 73 -5.61 15.50 3.06
CA GLY A 73 -5.63 16.64 2.14
C GLY A 73 -5.97 16.27 0.69
N LYS A 74 -5.75 17.23 -0.20
CA LYS A 74 -6.06 17.13 -1.62
C LYS A 74 -4.78 17.28 -2.43
N PHE A 75 -4.42 16.25 -3.17
CA PHE A 75 -3.14 16.20 -3.85
C PHE A 75 -3.21 15.52 -5.21
N LYS A 76 -2.16 15.74 -6.01
CA LYS A 76 -2.02 15.12 -7.32
C LYS A 76 -1.39 13.75 -7.15
N TYR A 77 -1.75 12.83 -8.05
CA TYR A 77 -1.21 11.49 -8.07
C TYR A 77 -0.92 11.02 -9.49
N ILE A 78 0.02 10.10 -9.62
CA ILE A 78 0.36 9.41 -10.87
C ILE A 78 0.23 7.89 -10.68
N LEU A 79 -0.19 7.24 -11.76
CA LEU A 79 -0.19 5.80 -11.89
C LEU A 79 1.00 5.41 -12.77
N ILE A 80 1.91 4.60 -12.21
CA ILE A 80 3.14 4.19 -12.89
C ILE A 80 3.11 2.67 -13.03
N ARG A 81 3.33 2.18 -14.24
CA ARG A 81 3.57 0.76 -14.52
C ARG A 81 5.07 0.48 -14.44
N CYS A 82 5.46 -0.38 -13.51
CA CYS A 82 6.81 -0.87 -13.36
C CYS A 82 6.94 -2.20 -14.09
N HIS A 83 7.88 -2.30 -15.03
CA HIS A 83 8.18 -3.52 -15.77
C HIS A 83 9.31 -4.28 -15.09
N GLY A 84 8.99 -5.50 -14.67
CA GLY A 84 9.94 -6.48 -14.16
C GLY A 84 10.57 -7.34 -15.22
N PRO A 85 11.41 -8.30 -14.79
CA PRO A 85 11.95 -9.32 -15.68
C PRO A 85 10.82 -10.28 -16.13
N GLY A 86 10.84 -10.71 -17.39
CA GLY A 86 9.98 -11.80 -17.89
C GLY A 86 8.48 -11.46 -17.98
N ASP A 87 8.16 -10.31 -18.56
CA ASP A 87 6.77 -9.85 -18.85
C ASP A 87 5.91 -9.54 -17.61
N VAL A 88 6.48 -9.62 -16.40
CA VAL A 88 5.80 -9.23 -15.17
C VAL A 88 5.72 -7.70 -15.09
N SER A 89 4.52 -7.16 -14.89
CA SER A 89 4.32 -5.73 -14.66
C SER A 89 3.58 -5.48 -13.35
N LYS A 90 3.97 -4.41 -12.66
CA LYS A 90 3.38 -3.99 -11.39
C LYS A 90 2.99 -2.53 -11.48
N ASP A 91 1.71 -2.25 -11.30
CA ASP A 91 1.24 -0.87 -11.23
C ASP A 91 1.49 -0.32 -9.82
N ILE A 92 1.94 0.92 -9.70
CA ILE A 92 2.14 1.61 -8.42
C ILE A 92 1.45 2.96 -8.44
N VAL A 93 0.89 3.34 -7.29
CA VAL A 93 0.24 4.63 -7.09
C VAL A 93 1.13 5.49 -6.21
N ARG A 94 1.43 6.70 -6.68
CA ARG A 94 2.23 7.69 -5.95
C ARG A 94 1.51 9.04 -5.96
N GLY A 95 1.27 9.60 -4.78
CA GLY A 95 0.61 10.89 -4.64
C GLY A 95 1.05 11.62 -3.38
N PHE A 96 1.40 12.90 -3.50
CA PHE A 96 1.92 13.67 -2.36
C PHE A 96 1.40 15.10 -2.37
N ALA A 97 1.13 15.64 -1.18
CA ALA A 97 0.67 17.03 -1.02
C ALA A 97 1.72 18.08 -1.42
N TRP A 98 3.01 17.77 -1.25
CA TRP A 98 4.10 18.67 -1.63
C TRP A 98 4.28 18.82 -3.15
N ALA A 99 3.74 17.91 -3.95
CA ALA A 99 3.94 17.90 -5.39
C ALA A 99 2.92 18.79 -6.10
N GLU A 100 3.36 19.98 -6.50
CA GLU A 100 2.55 20.89 -7.30
C GLU A 100 2.24 20.35 -8.69
N TYR A 101 3.06 19.46 -9.26
CA TYR A 101 2.85 18.88 -10.58
C TYR A 101 3.10 17.37 -10.58
N HIS A 102 2.43 16.67 -11.49
CA HIS A 102 2.62 15.22 -11.71
C HIS A 102 4.08 14.87 -12.02
N ASP A 103 4.78 15.74 -12.74
CA ASP A 103 6.17 15.55 -13.12
C ASP A 103 7.12 15.57 -11.91
N HIS A 104 6.85 16.39 -10.89
CA HIS A 104 7.65 16.43 -9.67
C HIS A 104 7.60 15.09 -8.90
N ILE A 105 6.45 14.42 -8.93
CA ILE A 105 6.30 13.08 -8.34
C ILE A 105 7.14 12.09 -9.13
N TYR A 106 7.01 12.10 -10.46
CA TYR A 106 7.76 11.19 -11.32
C TYR A 106 9.28 11.42 -11.23
N GLY A 107 9.73 12.67 -11.17
CA GLY A 107 11.14 13.03 -11.05
C GLY A 107 11.81 12.51 -9.76
N LYS A 108 11.05 12.31 -8.68
CA LYS A 108 11.57 11.67 -7.46
C LYS A 108 11.48 10.16 -7.48
N VAL A 109 10.42 9.60 -8.08
CA VAL A 109 10.20 8.16 -8.11
C VAL A 109 11.10 7.47 -9.14
N LYS A 110 11.29 8.09 -10.30
CA LYS A 110 12.11 7.57 -11.39
C LYS A 110 13.53 7.15 -10.97
N PRO A 111 14.35 8.00 -10.30
CA PRO A 111 15.71 7.59 -9.91
C PRO A 111 15.73 6.41 -8.95
N VAL A 112 14.73 6.28 -8.06
CA VAL A 112 14.60 5.13 -7.15
C VAL A 112 14.31 3.85 -7.92
N LEU A 113 13.46 3.91 -8.95
CA LEU A 113 13.16 2.77 -9.82
C LEU A 113 14.35 2.41 -10.73
N GLU A 114 15.08 3.40 -11.23
CA GLU A 114 16.29 3.21 -12.04
C GLU A 114 17.43 2.57 -11.24
N GLU A 115 17.62 2.96 -9.97
CA GLU A 115 18.58 2.31 -9.05
C GLU A 115 18.26 0.82 -8.86
N LEU A 116 16.97 0.49 -8.81
CA LEU A 116 16.49 -0.90 -8.74
C LEU A 116 16.56 -1.62 -10.11
N GLN A 117 16.98 -0.94 -11.18
CA GLN A 117 17.04 -1.44 -12.55
C GLN A 117 15.66 -1.86 -13.09
N ILE A 118 14.60 -1.16 -12.66
CA ILE A 118 13.22 -1.41 -13.06
C ILE A 118 12.80 -0.30 -14.05
N LYS A 119 12.24 -0.69 -15.19
CA LYS A 119 11.71 0.27 -16.15
C LYS A 119 10.35 0.76 -15.69
N SER A 120 10.14 2.07 -15.68
CA SER A 120 8.88 2.70 -15.26
C SER A 120 8.22 3.46 -16.41
N GLU A 121 6.93 3.25 -16.60
CA GLU A 121 6.09 3.95 -17.57
C GLU A 121 4.94 4.65 -16.83
N VAL A 122 4.68 5.91 -17.15
CA VAL A 122 3.54 6.64 -16.55
C VAL A 122 2.31 6.39 -17.42
N LEU A 123 1.32 5.69 -16.87
CA LEU A 123 0.05 5.41 -17.56
C LEU A 123 -0.89 6.63 -17.55
N GLY A 124 -0.74 7.50 -16.56
CA GLY A 124 -1.52 8.72 -16.43
C GLY A 124 -1.48 9.31 -15.03
N GLY A 125 -2.35 10.28 -14.77
CA GLY A 125 -2.53 10.83 -13.43
C GLY A 125 -3.90 11.44 -13.18
N GLY A 126 -4.07 11.97 -11.97
CA GLY A 126 -5.28 12.65 -11.54
C GLY A 126 -5.07 13.38 -10.21
N LYS A 127 -6.15 13.54 -9.46
CA LYS A 127 -6.18 14.11 -8.10
C LYS A 127 -6.85 13.13 -7.15
N ILE A 128 -6.37 13.12 -5.91
CA ILE A 128 -6.95 12.36 -4.80
C ILE A 128 -7.31 13.36 -3.71
N THR A 129 -8.54 13.27 -3.23
CA THR A 129 -8.97 13.87 -1.97
C THR A 129 -8.96 12.76 -0.92
N HIS A 130 -8.09 12.91 0.08
CA HIS A 130 -7.97 11.99 1.19
C HIS A 130 -8.47 12.67 2.47
N GLU A 131 -9.57 12.18 3.00
CA GLU A 131 -10.15 12.65 4.25
C GLU A 131 -10.04 11.54 5.30
N SER A 132 -8.93 11.53 6.04
CA SER A 132 -8.70 10.55 7.11
C SER A 132 -9.77 10.62 8.20
N ALA A 133 -10.27 11.82 8.50
CA ALA A 133 -11.33 12.04 9.50
C ALA A 133 -12.63 11.29 9.17
N GLU A 134 -13.04 11.30 7.90
CA GLU A 134 -14.25 10.60 7.44
C GLU A 134 -13.96 9.20 6.91
N LYS A 135 -12.68 8.81 6.84
CA LYS A 135 -12.19 7.58 6.20
C LYS A 135 -12.69 7.46 4.75
N LYS A 136 -12.60 8.56 4.02
CA LYS A 136 -13.04 8.67 2.62
C LYS A 136 -11.86 8.99 1.72
N ILE A 137 -11.81 8.32 0.57
CA ILE A 137 -10.86 8.62 -0.50
C ILE A 137 -11.65 8.81 -1.78
N HIS A 138 -11.46 9.96 -2.42
CA HIS A 138 -12.10 10.29 -3.69
C HIS A 138 -11.04 10.55 -4.77
N VAL A 139 -11.04 9.73 -5.82
CA VAL A 139 -10.08 9.81 -6.94
C VAL A 139 -10.78 10.41 -8.16
N TYR A 140 -10.22 11.48 -8.74
CA TYR A 140 -10.88 12.19 -9.85
C TYR A 140 -9.93 13.02 -10.71
N GLY A 141 -10.41 13.41 -11.89
CA GLY A 141 -9.73 14.32 -12.81
C GLY A 141 -8.57 13.69 -13.54
N LYS A 142 -7.85 14.50 -14.33
CA LYS A 142 -6.77 14.05 -15.21
C LYS A 142 -5.49 14.84 -15.01
N SER A 143 -4.36 14.29 -15.43
CA SER A 143 -3.10 15.01 -15.57
C SER A 143 -3.04 15.74 -16.91
N THR A 144 -2.60 17.00 -16.91
CA THR A 144 -2.41 17.80 -18.13
C THR A 144 -1.26 17.27 -19.01
N GLY A 145 -0.20 16.73 -18.40
CA GLY A 145 0.94 16.16 -19.13
C GLY A 145 0.73 14.71 -19.57
N PHE A 146 0.40 13.85 -18.60
CA PHE A 146 0.27 12.40 -18.80
C PHE A 146 -1.12 11.87 -19.18
N GLY A 147 -2.16 12.72 -19.20
CA GLY A 147 -3.53 12.28 -19.46
C GLY A 147 -4.24 11.68 -18.24
N GLN A 148 -5.38 11.04 -18.47
CA GLN A 148 -6.21 10.40 -17.45
C GLN A 148 -5.68 9.00 -17.12
N ALA A 149 -5.44 8.72 -15.84
CA ALA A 149 -5.11 7.36 -15.38
C ALA A 149 -6.37 6.49 -15.24
N ASP A 150 -6.18 5.18 -15.23
CA ASP A 150 -7.19 4.21 -14.81
C ASP A 150 -7.49 4.36 -13.31
N HIS A 151 -8.50 5.16 -12.98
CA HIS A 151 -8.93 5.39 -11.61
C HIS A 151 -9.47 4.09 -10.95
N SER A 152 -10.01 3.16 -11.74
CA SER A 152 -10.44 1.83 -11.27
C SER A 152 -9.29 1.04 -10.63
N ILE A 153 -8.16 0.91 -11.34
CA ILE A 153 -6.97 0.20 -10.85
C ILE A 153 -6.42 0.88 -9.59
N THR A 154 -6.44 2.22 -9.58
CA THR A 154 -6.02 3.03 -8.44
C THR A 154 -6.87 2.71 -7.20
N VAL A 155 -8.20 2.66 -7.35
CA VAL A 155 -9.13 2.36 -6.26
C VAL A 155 -8.98 0.94 -5.74
N GLU A 156 -8.75 -0.05 -6.61
CA GLU A 156 -8.49 -1.43 -6.18
C GLU A 156 -7.24 -1.53 -5.29
N LYS A 157 -6.18 -0.79 -5.65
CA LYS A 157 -4.96 -0.72 -4.84
C LYS A 157 -5.18 0.01 -3.52
N LEU A 158 -5.92 1.11 -3.54
CA LEU A 158 -6.26 1.84 -2.32
C LEU A 158 -7.10 0.98 -1.36
N LYS A 159 -8.07 0.21 -1.86
CA LYS A 159 -8.86 -0.73 -1.06
C LYS A 159 -8.01 -1.79 -0.36
N LYS A 160 -6.95 -2.26 -1.02
CA LYS A 160 -6.00 -3.22 -0.43
C LYS A 160 -5.14 -2.58 0.66
N GLN A 161 -4.71 -1.34 0.45
CA GLN A 161 -3.84 -0.63 1.39
C GLN A 161 -4.60 -0.07 2.61
N PHE A 162 -5.85 0.35 2.41
CA PHE A 162 -6.71 0.98 3.40
C PHE A 162 -8.02 0.18 3.56
N PRO A 163 -7.97 -1.02 4.16
CA PRO A 163 -9.15 -1.83 4.38
C PRO A 163 -10.14 -1.18 5.37
N ASP A 164 -9.65 -0.25 6.21
CA ASP A 164 -10.46 0.47 7.20
C ASP A 164 -11.36 1.57 6.60
N TYR A 165 -11.18 1.90 5.32
CA TYR A 165 -11.86 3.01 4.66
C TYR A 165 -13.15 2.53 4.02
N SER A 166 -14.29 3.04 4.51
CA SER A 166 -15.61 2.59 4.05
C SER A 166 -16.08 3.24 2.74
N SER A 167 -15.50 4.36 2.32
CA SER A 167 -15.90 5.05 1.08
C SER A 167 -14.70 5.43 0.22
N ILE A 168 -14.28 4.49 -0.62
CA ILE A 168 -13.29 4.71 -1.68
C ILE A 168 -14.05 4.78 -3.01
N THR A 169 -14.16 5.98 -3.56
CA THR A 169 -14.89 6.25 -4.81
C THR A 169 -13.98 6.88 -5.84
N PHE A 170 -14.30 6.68 -7.12
CA PHE A 170 -13.64 7.37 -8.21
C PHE A 170 -14.66 8.03 -9.12
N ASN A 171 -14.25 9.11 -9.79
CA ASN A 171 -15.03 9.76 -10.82
C ASN A 171 -14.19 9.98 -12.07
N ASN A 172 -14.65 9.43 -13.20
CA ASN A 172 -14.01 9.63 -14.50
C ASN A 172 -14.50 10.91 -15.21
N GLU A 173 -15.56 11.55 -14.71
CA GLU A 173 -16.37 12.56 -15.40
C GLU A 173 -16.01 14.00 -14.99
N GLY A 174 -14.73 14.31 -14.78
CA GLY A 174 -14.24 15.63 -14.39
C GLY A 174 -13.28 16.23 -15.42
N TYR A 175 -13.77 17.14 -16.27
CA TYR A 175 -12.98 17.89 -17.25
C TYR A 175 -12.55 19.26 -16.70
#